data_AF-A0A7C7U521-F1
#
_entry.id   AF-A0A7C7U521-F1
#
_cell.length_a   1.000
_cell.length_b   1.000
_cell.length_c   1.000
_cell.angle_alpha   90.00
_cell.angle_beta   90.00
_cell.angle_gamma   90.00
#
_symmetry.space_group_name_H-M   'P 1'
#
loop_
_entity.id
_entity.type
_entity.pdbx_description
1 polymer ?
#
loop_
_entity_poly.entity_id
_entity_poly.type
_entity_poly.pdbx_seq_one_letter_code
_entity_poly.pdbx_strand_id
1 'polypeptide(L)'
;MDLGTIIGLVLGFGLIGGTIAATMVNQRLPIVVGAIKFGMQAFFDRSTDKTEMVPLIIDLAAKARKEGLVALEGEQIDDPFMARGVRMGVDGLSPELIKETLAGELAALKNRRPLHF
;
A
#
# COMPACT_ATOMS: atom_id res chain seq x y z
N MET A 1 -13.50 23.76 39.24
CA MET A 1 -12.28 23.36 38.52
C MET A 1 -11.14 23.38 39.50
N ASP A 2 -10.64 22.21 39.81
CA ASP A 2 -9.56 21.98 40.77
C ASP A 2 -8.25 22.39 40.09
N LEU A 3 -7.30 22.91 40.88
CA LEU A 3 -6.01 23.40 40.35
C LEU A 3 -5.28 22.32 39.53
N GLY A 4 -5.43 21.04 39.91
CA GLY A 4 -4.91 19.90 39.16
C GLY A 4 -5.51 19.73 37.76
N THR A 5 -6.81 20.03 37.58
CA THR A 5 -7.47 19.96 36.26
C THR A 5 -6.95 21.04 35.33
N ILE A 6 -6.71 22.25 35.85
CA ILE A 6 -6.20 23.39 35.06
C ILE A 6 -4.78 23.10 34.58
N ILE A 7 -3.91 22.62 35.47
CA ILE A 7 -2.53 22.27 35.12
C ILE A 7 -2.50 21.11 34.11
N GLY A 8 -3.31 20.07 34.33
CA GLY A 8 -3.41 18.95 33.39
C GLY A 8 -3.85 19.38 31.99
N LEU A 9 -4.82 20.30 31.90
CA LEU A 9 -5.35 20.78 30.62
C LEU A 9 -4.34 21.66 29.90
N VAL A 10 -3.65 22.57 30.60
CA VAL A 10 -2.62 23.46 30.02
C VAL A 10 -1.42 22.65 29.50
N LEU A 11 -0.93 21.69 30.29
CA LEU A 11 0.20 20.85 29.89
C LEU A 11 -0.16 19.93 28.73
N GLY A 12 -1.35 19.32 28.74
CA GLY A 12 -1.82 18.47 27.65
C GLY A 12 -1.93 19.24 26.34
N PHE A 13 -2.56 20.41 26.36
CA PHE A 13 -2.75 21.22 25.14
C PHE A 13 -1.42 21.78 24.63
N GLY A 14 -0.51 22.19 25.52
CA GLY A 14 0.82 22.68 25.15
C GLY A 14 1.72 21.60 24.55
N LEU A 15 1.70 20.38 25.10
CA LEU A 15 2.49 19.27 24.58
C LEU A 15 1.97 18.81 23.21
N ILE A 16 0.65 18.66 23.06
CA ILE A 16 0.04 18.25 21.79
C ILE A 16 0.21 19.36 20.74
N GLY A 17 -0.07 20.62 21.09
CA GLY A 17 0.12 21.75 20.17
C GLY A 17 1.58 21.96 19.78
N GLY A 18 2.51 21.84 20.74
CA GLY A 18 3.95 22.01 20.51
C GLY A 18 4.54 20.93 19.60
N THR A 19 4.13 19.67 19.78
CA THR A 19 4.56 18.56 18.91
C THR A 19 4.01 18.68 17.49
N ILE A 20 2.76 19.11 17.33
CA ILE A 20 2.16 19.38 16.01
C ILE A 20 2.90 20.55 15.33
N ALA A 21 3.11 21.67 16.04
CA ALA A 21 3.78 22.84 15.49
C ALA A 21 5.24 22.54 15.12
N ALA A 22 5.99 21.85 15.97
CA ALA A 22 7.37 21.43 15.68
C ALA A 22 7.43 20.50 14.45
N THR A 23 6.47 19.60 14.32
CA THR A 23 6.36 18.70 13.17
C THR A 23 6.06 19.47 11.87
N MET A 24 5.16 20.46 11.92
CA MET A 24 4.81 21.29 10.77
C MET A 24 5.94 22.23 10.31
N VAL A 25 6.78 22.71 11.24
CA VAL A 25 7.95 23.55 10.91
C VAL A 25 9.09 22.71 10.32
N ASN A 26 9.29 21.50 10.84
CA ASN A 26 10.41 20.64 10.44
C ASN A 26 10.12 19.79 9.19
N GLN A 27 8.84 19.58 8.83
CA GLN A 27 8.44 18.75 7.70
C GLN A 27 7.76 19.58 6.61
N ARG A 28 8.01 19.23 5.34
CA ARG A 28 7.31 19.85 4.22
C ARG A 28 5.81 19.56 4.35
N LEU A 29 4.96 20.58 4.21
CA LEU A 29 3.49 20.48 4.27
C LEU A 29 2.87 19.25 3.55
N PRO A 30 3.36 18.81 2.37
CA PRO A 30 2.85 17.61 1.71
C PRO A 30 3.00 16.32 2.53
N ILE A 31 4.04 16.22 3.36
CA ILE A 31 4.34 15.04 4.19
C ILE A 31 3.33 14.94 5.35
N VAL A 32 3.00 16.06 5.98
CA VAL A 32 2.06 16.12 7.11
C VAL A 32 0.64 15.73 6.67
N VAL A 33 0.19 16.25 5.52
CA VAL A 33 -1.12 15.90 4.94
C VAL A 33 -1.16 14.42 4.54
N GLY A 34 -0.06 13.90 3.96
CA GLY A 34 0.08 12.49 3.67
C GLY A 34 -0.03 11.62 4.93
N ALA A 35 0.67 11.98 6.01
CA ALA A 35 0.66 11.24 7.27
C ALA A 35 -0.73 11.15 7.90
N ILE A 36 -1.52 12.22 7.88
CA ILE A 36 -2.92 12.21 8.38
C ILE A 36 -3.78 11.26 7.53
N LYS A 37 -3.63 11.31 6.21
CA LYS A 37 -4.36 10.42 5.28
C LYS A 37 -3.99 8.94 5.51
N PHE A 38 -2.71 8.64 5.69
CA PHE A 38 -2.26 7.27 6.00
C PHE A 38 -2.73 6.82 7.38
N GLY A 39 -2.71 7.70 8.38
CA GLY A 39 -3.24 7.40 9.71
C GLY A 39 -4.72 7.03 9.65
N MET A 40 -5.53 7.86 8.97
CA MET A 40 -6.94 7.55 8.71
C MET A 40 -7.10 6.21 7.97
N GLN A 41 -6.30 5.97 6.92
CA GLN A 41 -6.36 4.70 6.20
C GLN A 41 -6.03 3.50 7.09
N ALA A 42 -5.04 3.59 7.99
CA ALA A 42 -4.69 2.51 8.91
C ALA A 42 -5.81 2.20 9.93
N PHE A 43 -6.56 3.22 10.37
CA PHE A 43 -7.72 3.03 11.26
C PHE A 43 -8.95 2.46 10.53
N PHE A 44 -9.08 2.70 9.22
CA PHE A 44 -10.19 2.26 8.39
C PHE A 44 -9.85 1.11 7.43
N ASP A 45 -8.66 0.52 7.54
CA ASP A 45 -8.15 -0.37 6.50
C ASP A 45 -9.04 -1.61 6.39
N ARG A 46 -9.69 -1.75 5.23
CA ARG A 46 -10.25 -3.03 4.81
C ARG A 46 -9.05 -3.85 4.38
N SER A 47 -8.52 -4.67 5.30
CA SER A 47 -7.58 -5.72 4.97
C SER A 47 -8.12 -6.49 3.76
N THR A 48 -7.57 -6.26 2.57
CA THR A 48 -7.82 -7.11 1.40
C THR A 48 -7.53 -8.53 1.84
N ASP A 49 -8.55 -9.37 1.87
CA ASP A 49 -8.46 -10.71 2.43
C ASP A 49 -7.48 -11.51 1.61
N LYS A 50 -6.25 -11.68 2.13
CA LYS A 50 -5.16 -12.39 1.44
C LYS A 50 -5.54 -13.84 1.13
N THR A 51 -6.58 -14.35 1.78
CA THR A 51 -7.09 -15.72 1.66
C THR A 51 -7.65 -16.01 0.27
N GLU A 52 -8.23 -15.02 -0.42
CA GLU A 52 -8.84 -15.23 -1.75
C GLU A 52 -7.83 -15.15 -2.91
N MET A 53 -6.59 -14.75 -2.64
CA MET A 53 -5.60 -14.54 -3.68
C MET A 53 -5.01 -15.85 -4.24
N VAL A 54 -4.84 -16.87 -3.39
CA VAL A 54 -4.34 -18.20 -3.81
C VAL A 54 -5.28 -18.89 -4.80
N PRO A 55 -6.59 -19.05 -4.52
CA PRO A 55 -7.50 -19.70 -5.46
C PRO A 55 -7.59 -18.95 -6.80
N LEU A 56 -7.56 -17.61 -6.80
CA LEU A 56 -7.52 -16.82 -8.03
C LEU A 56 -6.31 -17.16 -8.92
N ILE A 57 -5.10 -17.28 -8.34
CA ILE A 57 -3.90 -17.65 -9.09
C ILE A 57 -4.04 -19.04 -9.71
N ILE A 58 -4.61 -20.00 -8.97
CA ILE A 58 -4.81 -21.37 -9.46
C ILE A 58 -5.76 -21.38 -10.65
N ASP A 59 -6.86 -20.63 -10.58
CA ASP A 59 -7.84 -20.54 -11.68
C ASP A 59 -7.25 -19.89 -12.92
N LEU A 60 -6.52 -18.78 -12.77
CA LEU A 60 -5.82 -18.10 -13.87
C LEU A 60 -4.77 -19.03 -14.51
N ALA A 61 -4.00 -19.77 -13.72
CA ALA A 61 -3.01 -20.73 -14.23
C ALA A 61 -3.67 -21.91 -14.96
N ALA A 62 -4.81 -22.40 -14.45
CA ALA A 62 -5.57 -23.47 -15.09
C ALA A 62 -6.13 -23.02 -16.45
N LYS A 63 -6.63 -21.79 -16.55
CA LYS A 63 -7.08 -21.19 -17.81
C LYS A 63 -5.94 -21.04 -18.81
N ALA A 64 -4.82 -20.46 -18.37
CA ALA A 64 -3.62 -20.27 -19.19
C ALA A 64 -3.09 -21.60 -19.77
N ARG A 65 -3.15 -22.68 -19.00
CA ARG A 65 -2.71 -24.01 -19.44
C ARG A 65 -3.64 -24.62 -20.50
N LYS A 66 -4.94 -24.38 -20.41
CA LYS A 66 -5.94 -24.97 -21.31
C LYS A 66 -6.08 -24.19 -22.61
N GLU A 67 -6.12 -22.87 -22.52
CA GLU A 67 -6.51 -21.97 -23.62
C GLU A 67 -5.33 -21.09 -24.08
N GLY A 68 -4.20 -21.11 -23.37
CA GLY A 68 -3.03 -20.25 -23.62
C GLY A 68 -3.09 -18.94 -22.85
N LEU A 69 -1.99 -18.18 -22.87
CA LEU A 69 -1.86 -16.90 -22.15
C LEU A 69 -2.86 -15.84 -22.65
N VAL A 70 -3.17 -15.82 -23.94
CA VAL A 70 -4.12 -14.87 -24.57
C VAL A 70 -5.52 -14.96 -23.97
N ALA A 71 -5.92 -16.12 -23.44
CA ALA A 71 -7.21 -16.29 -22.76
C ALA A 71 -7.37 -15.42 -21.50
N LEU A 72 -6.26 -14.88 -20.98
CA LEU A 72 -6.24 -13.99 -19.82
C LEU A 72 -6.42 -12.52 -20.17
N GLU A 73 -6.46 -12.12 -21.45
CA GLU A 73 -6.65 -10.71 -21.87
C GLU A 73 -7.95 -10.08 -21.34
N GLY A 74 -9.01 -10.89 -21.28
CA GLY A 74 -10.35 -10.45 -20.87
C GLY A 74 -10.65 -10.63 -19.38
N GLU A 75 -9.71 -11.16 -18.59
CA GLU A 75 -9.95 -11.43 -17.17
C GLU A 75 -9.84 -10.16 -16.32
N GLN A 76 -10.83 -9.97 -15.43
CA GLN A 76 -10.80 -8.88 -14.47
C GLN A 76 -10.01 -9.33 -13.24
N ILE A 77 -8.80 -8.79 -13.10
CA ILE A 77 -7.92 -9.04 -11.97
C ILE A 77 -7.93 -7.78 -11.10
N ASP A 78 -8.51 -7.89 -9.90
CA ASP A 78 -8.67 -6.76 -8.97
C ASP A 78 -7.33 -6.24 -8.44
N ASP A 79 -6.36 -7.14 -8.21
CA ASP A 79 -5.04 -6.75 -7.75
C ASP A 79 -4.21 -6.15 -8.91
N PRO A 80 -3.85 -4.86 -8.82
CA PRO A 80 -3.17 -4.18 -9.92
C PRO A 80 -1.73 -4.69 -10.15
N PHE A 81 -1.11 -5.34 -9.16
CA PHE A 81 0.22 -5.93 -9.30
C PHE A 81 0.15 -7.26 -10.09
N MET A 82 -0.82 -8.12 -9.78
CA MET A 82 -1.09 -9.33 -10.54
C MET A 82 -1.55 -9.04 -11.96
N ALA A 83 -2.45 -8.08 -12.14
CA ALA A 83 -2.92 -7.68 -13.47
C ALA A 83 -1.77 -7.27 -14.39
N ARG A 84 -0.76 -6.57 -13.87
CA ARG A 84 0.46 -6.22 -14.62
C ARG A 84 1.25 -7.47 -15.02
N GLY A 85 1.53 -8.37 -14.08
CA GLY A 85 2.28 -9.59 -14.37
C GLY A 85 1.61 -10.47 -15.43
N VAL A 86 0.29 -10.61 -15.37
CA VAL A 86 -0.50 -11.36 -16.36
C VAL A 86 -0.45 -10.71 -17.73
N ARG A 87 -0.63 -9.37 -17.82
CA ARG A 87 -0.51 -8.63 -19.09
C ARG A 87 0.87 -8.78 -19.72
N MET A 88 1.92 -8.68 -18.93
CA MET A 88 3.29 -8.90 -19.43
C MET A 88 3.51 -10.32 -19.99
N GLY A 89 2.83 -11.32 -19.41
CA GLY A 89 2.83 -12.69 -19.93
C GLY A 89 2.04 -12.82 -21.23
N VAL A 90 0.88 -12.16 -21.33
CA VAL A 90 0.09 -12.04 -22.57
C VAL A 90 0.92 -11.38 -23.68
N ASP A 91 1.64 -10.31 -23.35
CA ASP A 91 2.53 -9.57 -24.27
C ASP A 91 3.74 -10.41 -24.74
N GLY A 92 3.92 -11.63 -24.21
CA GLY A 92 4.94 -12.57 -24.64
C GLY A 92 6.35 -12.26 -24.10
N LEU A 93 6.46 -11.47 -23.03
CA LEU A 93 7.74 -11.19 -22.38
C LEU A 93 8.32 -12.47 -21.75
N SER A 94 9.66 -12.56 -21.69
CA SER A 94 10.30 -13.72 -21.08
C SER A 94 10.02 -13.80 -19.58
N PRO A 95 9.88 -15.01 -19.00
CA PRO A 95 9.66 -15.19 -17.58
C PRO A 95 10.70 -14.47 -16.70
N GLU A 96 11.96 -14.44 -17.15
CA GLU A 96 13.06 -13.76 -16.47
C GLU A 96 12.84 -12.25 -16.41
N LEU A 97 12.44 -11.62 -17.52
CA LEU A 97 12.21 -10.19 -17.59
C LEU A 97 10.96 -9.78 -16.78
N ILE A 98 9.90 -10.59 -16.82
CA ILE A 98 8.71 -10.39 -16.00
C ILE A 98 9.10 -10.39 -14.52
N LYS A 99 9.87 -11.41 -14.10
CA LYS A 99 10.32 -11.54 -12.72
C LYS A 99 11.22 -10.39 -12.29
N GLU A 100 12.16 -9.97 -13.13
CA GLU A 100 13.04 -8.83 -12.84
C GLU A 100 12.25 -7.53 -12.70
N THR A 101 11.31 -7.27 -13.62
CA THR A 101 10.48 -6.06 -13.61
C THR A 101 9.60 -6.00 -12.37
N LEU A 102 8.87 -7.08 -12.06
CA LEU A 102 8.00 -7.16 -10.88
C LEU A 102 8.81 -7.12 -9.57
N ALA A 103 10.01 -7.71 -9.54
CA ALA A 103 10.92 -7.62 -8.39
C ALA A 103 11.44 -6.18 -8.20
N GLY A 104 11.76 -5.49 -9.29
CA GLY A 104 12.14 -4.08 -9.29
C GLY A 104 11.00 -3.17 -8.80
N GLU A 105 9.77 -3.40 -9.25
CA GLU A 105 8.58 -2.70 -8.73
C GLU A 105 8.41 -2.95 -7.23
N LEU A 106 8.54 -4.21 -6.77
CA LEU A 106 8.42 -4.54 -5.36
C LEU A 106 9.53 -3.87 -4.53
N ALA A 107 10.76 -3.81 -5.03
CA ALA A 107 11.87 -3.11 -4.39
C ALA A 107 11.62 -1.60 -4.34
N ALA A 108 11.11 -1.00 -5.41
CA ALA A 108 10.74 0.41 -5.45
C ALA A 108 9.58 0.73 -4.49
N LEU A 109 8.58 -0.14 -4.40
CA LEU A 109 7.48 -0.04 -3.45
C LEU A 109 7.97 -0.13 -2.00
N LYS A 110 8.93 -1.02 -1.72
CA LYS A 110 9.59 -1.09 -0.41
C LYS A 110 10.37 0.17 -0.11
N ASN A 111 11.18 0.69 -1.04
CA ASN A 111 11.97 1.91 -0.83
C ASN A 111 11.13 3.20 -0.74
N ARG A 112 9.98 3.27 -1.40
CA ARG A 112 9.07 4.43 -1.33
C ARG A 112 8.27 4.50 -0.03
N ARG A 113 8.24 3.42 0.76
CA ARG A 113 7.67 3.42 2.12
C ARG A 113 8.82 3.63 3.12
N PRO A 114 9.14 4.87 3.55
CA PRO A 114 10.30 5.10 4.40
C PRO A 114 10.23 4.45 5.80
N LEU A 115 9.11 3.89 6.24
CA LEU A 115 8.95 3.40 7.61
C LEU A 115 7.93 2.24 7.65
N HIS A 116 8.41 1.01 7.86
CA HIS A 116 7.76 0.01 8.70
C HIS A 116 8.85 -0.99 9.13
N PHE A 117 9.21 -0.90 10.41
CA PHE A 117 10.03 -1.77 11.27
C PHE A 117 10.84 -2.90 10.63
#